data_AF-A0A954G1M2-F1
#
_entry.id   AF-A0A954G1M2-F1
#
_cell.length_a   1.000
_cell.length_b   1.000
_cell.length_c   1.000
_cell.angle_alpha   90.00
_cell.angle_beta   90.00
_cell.angle_gamma   90.00
#
_symmetry.space_group_name_H-M   'P 1'
#
loop_
_entity.id
_entity.type
_entity.pdbx_description
1 polymer ?
#
loop_
_entity_poly.entity_id
_entity_poly.type
_entity_poly.pdbx_seq_one_letter_code
_entity_poly.pdbx_strand_id
1 'polypeptide(L)'
;MNSSPVLRCWFSLFLILACCRPLSASEPIPRELRPWLHPQTWHRDTSGPVLALGKPGAFDDTHLFAPCVSFEDERFSLWYCGSQGTVKQRVFQMGRADSPDGIHFQKQEQNPIFQFGDARHSILTPTLLRTPEGATLRENNQLRLWFSATDFQNPTGLHQLHEATSADGIHWSKPGPAELEHVYAPTILKTGRHYQMWFTDVSKDPWCIKHATSLDGKQWRVTPDPVLEVDQAWEAGRLFYPTVLKIDDV
;
A
#
# COMPACT_ATOMS: atom_id res chain seq x y z
N MET A 1 -80.35 17.83 24.59
CA MET A 1 -79.80 16.85 23.64
C MET A 1 -78.73 17.55 22.80
N ASN A 2 -77.46 17.27 23.09
CA ASN A 2 -76.33 17.28 22.16
C ASN A 2 -75.03 17.24 22.98
N SER A 3 -74.34 16.11 22.89
CA SER A 3 -73.01 15.87 23.44
C SER A 3 -72.07 15.58 22.27
N SER A 4 -71.09 16.46 22.05
CA SER A 4 -69.99 16.26 21.09
C SER A 4 -68.91 15.34 21.69
N PRO A 5 -68.32 14.40 20.92
CA PRO A 5 -67.19 13.61 21.38
C PRO A 5 -65.85 14.26 20.98
N VAL A 6 -64.87 14.13 21.86
CA VAL A 6 -63.46 14.52 21.68
C VAL A 6 -62.74 13.41 20.89
N LEU A 7 -62.15 13.76 19.74
CA LEU A 7 -61.33 12.86 18.94
C LEU A 7 -59.90 12.83 19.50
N ARG A 8 -59.44 11.67 20.00
CA ARG A 8 -58.03 11.45 20.36
C ARG A 8 -57.27 10.97 19.11
N CYS A 9 -56.39 11.81 18.56
CA CYS A 9 -55.40 11.39 17.56
C CYS A 9 -54.32 10.54 18.22
N TRP A 10 -54.19 9.29 17.80
CA TRP A 10 -53.04 8.44 18.10
C TRP A 10 -51.96 8.68 17.05
N PHE A 11 -50.82 9.25 17.45
CA PHE A 11 -49.61 9.24 16.63
C PHE A 11 -49.08 7.80 16.57
N SER A 12 -49.19 7.16 15.40
CA SER A 12 -48.52 5.89 15.14
C SER A 12 -47.06 6.17 14.83
N LEU A 13 -46.19 5.84 15.78
CA LEU A 13 -44.74 5.85 15.62
C LEU A 13 -44.37 4.70 14.65
N PHE A 14 -44.08 5.02 13.39
CA PHE A 14 -43.47 4.05 12.47
C PHE A 14 -42.02 3.85 12.89
N LEU A 15 -41.76 2.81 13.68
CA LEU A 15 -40.42 2.24 13.79
C LEU A 15 -40.05 1.66 12.42
N ILE A 16 -39.18 2.34 11.69
CA ILE A 16 -38.38 1.70 10.66
C ILE A 16 -37.44 0.76 11.42
N LEU A 17 -37.86 -0.49 11.59
CA LEU A 17 -36.95 -1.58 11.92
C LEU A 17 -35.97 -1.68 10.76
N ALA A 18 -34.83 -1.02 10.92
CA ALA A 18 -33.63 -1.38 10.18
C ALA A 18 -33.48 -2.90 10.35
N CYS A 19 -33.48 -3.64 9.24
CA CYS A 19 -33.05 -5.02 9.24
C CYS A 19 -31.57 -5.04 9.63
N CYS A 20 -31.29 -4.96 10.93
CA CYS A 20 -30.05 -5.46 11.50
C CYS A 20 -30.04 -6.95 11.17
N ARG A 21 -29.42 -7.30 10.04
CA ARG A 21 -29.02 -8.68 9.82
C ARG A 21 -28.09 -9.01 10.99
N PRO A 22 -28.43 -9.98 11.85
CA PRO A 22 -27.43 -10.52 12.76
C PRO A 22 -26.23 -10.93 11.92
N LEU A 23 -25.04 -10.42 12.28
CA LEU A 23 -23.77 -10.86 11.72
C LEU A 23 -23.61 -12.33 12.13
N SER A 24 -24.05 -13.25 11.28
CA SER A 24 -24.00 -14.68 11.56
C SER A 24 -23.93 -15.46 10.26
N ALA A 25 -23.02 -16.44 10.28
CA ALA A 25 -22.35 -17.10 9.17
C ALA A 25 -21.39 -16.18 8.41
N SER A 26 -20.09 -16.41 8.60
CA SER A 26 -19.12 -16.04 7.58
C SER A 26 -19.65 -16.56 6.25
N GLU A 27 -19.80 -15.67 5.26
CA GLU A 27 -20.14 -16.13 3.92
C GLU A 27 -19.13 -17.22 3.53
N PRO A 28 -19.59 -18.33 2.94
CA PRO A 28 -18.67 -19.41 2.60
C PRO A 28 -17.59 -18.85 1.69
N ILE A 29 -16.33 -19.15 2.02
CA ILE A 29 -15.17 -18.72 1.23
C ILE A 29 -15.45 -19.01 -0.26
N PRO A 30 -15.41 -17.99 -1.14
CA PRO A 30 -15.57 -18.14 -2.58
C PRO A 30 -14.70 -19.27 -3.11
N ARG A 31 -15.22 -20.08 -4.04
CA ARG A 31 -14.55 -21.30 -4.50
C ARG A 31 -13.18 -20.98 -5.09
N GLU A 32 -13.09 -19.84 -5.74
CA GLU A 32 -11.94 -19.24 -6.41
C GLU A 32 -10.79 -18.96 -5.43
N LEU A 33 -11.11 -18.62 -4.18
CA LEU A 33 -10.13 -18.32 -3.13
C LEU A 33 -9.67 -19.54 -2.33
N ARG A 34 -10.41 -20.66 -2.35
CA ARG A 34 -10.07 -21.85 -1.56
C ARG A 34 -8.67 -22.40 -1.84
N PRO A 35 -8.17 -22.42 -3.09
CA PRO A 35 -6.78 -22.81 -3.37
C PRO A 35 -5.73 -21.89 -2.74
N TRP A 36 -6.08 -20.66 -2.36
CA TRP A 36 -5.14 -19.70 -1.78
C TRP A 36 -5.14 -19.72 -0.25
N LEU A 37 -6.21 -20.22 0.37
CA LEU A 37 -6.40 -20.18 1.82
C LEU A 37 -6.08 -21.50 2.55
N HIS A 38 -5.62 -22.53 1.84
CA HIS A 38 -5.06 -23.72 2.48
C HIS A 38 -3.57 -23.53 2.83
N PRO A 39 -3.02 -24.29 3.80
CA PRO A 39 -1.61 -24.20 4.15
C PRO A 39 -0.71 -24.39 2.91
N GLN A 40 0.12 -23.39 2.63
CA GLN A 40 1.06 -23.42 1.51
C GLN A 40 2.44 -23.91 1.98
N THR A 41 3.07 -24.81 1.22
CA THR A 41 4.46 -25.20 1.47
C THR A 41 5.40 -24.33 0.63
N TRP A 42 6.14 -23.45 1.30
CA TRP A 42 7.08 -22.55 0.64
C TRP A 42 8.50 -23.12 0.66
N HIS A 43 9.13 -23.17 -0.50
CA HIS A 43 10.53 -23.53 -0.67
C HIS A 43 11.31 -22.29 -1.11
N ARG A 44 12.50 -22.08 -0.52
CA ARG A 44 13.40 -21.02 -0.99
C ARG A 44 14.13 -21.52 -2.23
N ASP A 45 14.10 -20.73 -3.30
CA ASP A 45 14.82 -21.06 -4.54
C ASP A 45 16.33 -20.89 -4.40
N THR A 46 16.78 -20.10 -3.41
CA THR A 46 18.19 -19.84 -3.14
C THR A 46 18.50 -19.98 -1.65
N SER A 47 19.78 -20.23 -1.33
CA SER A 47 20.25 -20.30 0.06
C SER A 47 20.52 -18.93 0.70
N GLY A 48 20.66 -17.88 -0.12
CA GLY A 48 20.94 -16.50 0.29
C GLY A 48 19.87 -15.51 -0.17
N PRO A 49 20.09 -14.20 0.00
CA PRO A 49 19.18 -13.20 -0.54
C PRO A 49 19.33 -13.07 -2.07
N VAL A 50 18.22 -12.90 -2.78
CA VAL A 50 18.22 -12.58 -4.22
C VAL A 50 18.77 -11.17 -4.52
N LEU A 51 18.80 -10.30 -3.50
CA LEU A 51 19.42 -8.98 -3.53
C LEU A 51 20.08 -8.69 -2.18
N ALA A 52 21.41 -8.55 -2.15
CA ALA A 52 22.19 -8.26 -0.95
C ALA A 52 22.46 -6.75 -0.77
N LEU A 53 23.07 -6.35 0.35
CA LEU A 53 23.57 -4.98 0.55
C LEU A 53 24.57 -4.56 -0.53
N GLY A 54 24.70 -3.25 -0.74
CA GLY A 54 25.72 -2.70 -1.62
C GLY A 54 27.13 -2.91 -1.07
N LYS A 55 28.14 -2.67 -1.92
CA LYS A 55 29.53 -2.54 -1.45
C LYS A 55 29.64 -1.36 -0.47
N PRO A 56 30.61 -1.35 0.47
CA PRO A 56 30.83 -0.22 1.35
C PRO A 56 30.89 1.12 0.59
N GLY A 57 30.15 2.12 1.07
CA GLY A 57 30.00 3.42 0.44
C GLY A 57 28.92 3.51 -0.64
N ALA A 58 28.28 2.41 -1.03
CA ALA A 58 27.07 2.44 -1.84
C ALA A 58 25.87 2.93 -1.02
N PHE A 59 24.87 3.55 -1.66
CA PHE A 59 23.71 4.13 -0.97
C PHE A 59 22.93 3.15 -0.09
N ASP A 60 23.06 1.84 -0.36
CA ASP A 60 22.39 0.72 0.29
C ASP A 60 23.37 -0.23 0.98
N ASP A 61 24.50 0.29 1.45
CA ASP A 61 25.56 -0.50 2.10
C ASP A 61 25.20 -0.94 3.53
N THR A 62 24.19 -0.33 4.15
CA THR A 62 23.82 -0.58 5.55
C THR A 62 22.41 -1.11 5.69
N HIS A 63 21.46 -0.54 4.95
CA HIS A 63 20.07 -0.96 4.98
C HIS A 63 19.53 -1.17 3.57
N LEU A 64 18.69 -2.20 3.42
CA LEU A 64 17.94 -2.50 2.21
C LEU A 64 16.55 -3.01 2.61
N PHE A 65 15.48 -2.39 2.12
CA PHE A 65 14.11 -2.75 2.50
C PHE A 65 13.06 -2.37 1.43
N ALA A 66 11.82 -2.82 1.66
CA ALA A 66 10.61 -2.51 0.88
C ALA A 66 10.75 -2.66 -0.65
N PRO A 67 10.95 -3.90 -1.15
CA PRO A 67 11.00 -4.15 -2.58
C PRO A 67 9.61 -3.97 -3.23
N CYS A 68 9.60 -3.39 -4.43
CA CYS A 68 8.46 -3.34 -5.34
C CYS A 68 8.93 -3.90 -6.70
N VAL A 69 8.24 -4.90 -7.25
CA VAL A 69 8.69 -5.60 -8.46
C VAL A 69 7.67 -5.52 -9.60
N SER A 70 8.09 -5.20 -10.81
CA SER A 70 7.31 -5.31 -12.05
C SER A 70 7.86 -6.44 -12.90
N PHE A 71 6.99 -7.09 -13.69
CA PHE A 71 7.40 -7.97 -14.78
C PHE A 71 6.77 -7.44 -16.07
N GLU A 72 7.60 -6.90 -16.96
CA GLU A 72 7.22 -6.34 -18.25
C GLU A 72 8.31 -6.72 -19.26
N ASP A 73 7.94 -6.98 -20.52
CA ASP A 73 8.88 -7.30 -21.60
C ASP A 73 9.89 -8.42 -21.24
N GLU A 74 9.37 -9.50 -20.63
CA GLU A 74 10.15 -10.66 -20.17
C GLU A 74 11.27 -10.32 -19.17
N ARG A 75 11.12 -9.22 -18.44
CA ARG A 75 12.10 -8.73 -17.47
C ARG A 75 11.46 -8.33 -16.15
N PHE A 76 12.05 -8.81 -15.06
CA PHE A 76 11.77 -8.30 -13.72
C PHE A 76 12.54 -7.01 -13.47
N SER A 77 11.83 -5.98 -13.04
CA SER A 77 12.39 -4.72 -12.54
C SER A 77 12.01 -4.59 -11.07
N LEU A 78 12.99 -4.56 -10.17
CA LEU A 78 12.81 -4.47 -8.73
C LEU A 78 13.32 -3.12 -8.24
N TRP A 79 12.42 -2.28 -7.75
CA TRP A 79 12.74 -1.07 -7.01
C TRP A 79 12.83 -1.38 -5.53
N TYR A 80 13.82 -0.82 -4.84
CA TYR A 80 14.03 -1.06 -3.42
C TYR A 80 14.56 0.19 -2.74
N CYS A 81 14.30 0.32 -1.46
CA CYS A 81 14.81 1.43 -0.66
C CYS A 81 16.11 1.02 0.03
N GLY A 82 17.13 1.86 -0.07
CA GLY A 82 18.44 1.66 0.54
C GLY A 82 18.89 2.90 1.31
N SER A 83 19.69 2.70 2.36
CA SER A 83 20.34 3.80 3.06
C SER A 83 21.68 3.41 3.68
N GLN A 84 22.45 4.43 4.01
CA GLN A 84 23.71 4.35 4.75
C GLN A 84 23.53 4.79 6.21
N GLY A 85 24.57 4.53 7.01
CA GLY A 85 24.71 5.11 8.34
C GLY A 85 23.83 4.46 9.41
N THR A 86 23.80 5.05 10.60
CA THR A 86 23.01 4.48 11.71
C THR A 86 21.51 4.70 11.53
N VAL A 87 20.69 3.96 12.29
CA VAL A 87 19.22 4.11 12.34
C VAL A 87 18.76 5.57 12.49
N LYS A 88 19.50 6.39 13.26
CA LYS A 88 19.17 7.81 13.49
C LYS A 88 19.55 8.75 12.35
N GLN A 89 20.50 8.34 11.51
CA GLN A 89 21.08 9.15 10.43
C GLN A 89 20.56 8.77 9.05
N ARG A 90 19.91 7.61 8.95
CA ARG A 90 19.50 7.06 7.66
C ARG A 90 18.50 7.96 6.95
N VAL A 91 18.74 8.13 5.65
CA VAL A 91 17.78 8.71 4.71
C VAL A 91 17.65 7.69 3.59
N PHE A 92 16.46 7.14 3.41
CA PHE A 92 16.25 6.12 2.39
C PHE A 92 16.06 6.74 1.02
N GLN A 93 16.78 6.20 0.05
CA GLN A 93 16.69 6.52 -1.37
C GLN A 93 16.29 5.25 -2.12
N MET A 94 15.78 5.38 -3.33
CA MET A 94 15.33 4.23 -4.10
C MET A 94 16.34 3.86 -5.18
N GLY A 95 16.75 2.60 -5.19
CA GLY A 95 17.52 1.98 -6.25
C GLY A 95 16.66 1.02 -7.08
N ARG A 96 17.26 0.50 -8.15
CA ARG A 96 16.69 -0.54 -9.00
C ARG A 96 17.67 -1.69 -9.22
N ALA A 97 17.12 -2.89 -9.35
CA ALA A 97 17.81 -4.04 -9.90
C ALA A 97 16.93 -4.74 -10.94
N ASP A 98 17.54 -5.40 -11.91
CA ASP A 98 16.85 -6.08 -13.00
C ASP A 98 17.23 -7.55 -13.03
N SER A 99 16.28 -8.40 -13.44
CA SER A 99 16.49 -9.84 -13.54
C SER A 99 15.71 -10.43 -14.72
N PRO A 100 16.29 -11.38 -15.48
CA PRO A 100 15.55 -12.12 -16.50
C PRO A 100 14.69 -13.25 -15.92
N ASP A 101 14.97 -13.70 -14.69
CA ASP A 101 14.37 -14.91 -14.10
C ASP A 101 13.69 -14.69 -12.74
N GLY A 102 13.78 -13.47 -12.19
CA GLY A 102 13.20 -13.13 -10.89
C GLY A 102 13.98 -13.69 -9.70
N ILE A 103 15.16 -14.28 -9.94
CA ILE A 103 16.00 -14.91 -8.92
C ILE A 103 17.38 -14.24 -8.88
N HIS A 104 17.99 -14.00 -10.04
CA HIS A 104 19.29 -13.39 -10.18
C HIS A 104 19.15 -11.92 -10.56
N PHE A 105 19.20 -11.02 -9.57
CA PHE A 105 19.08 -9.58 -9.78
C PHE A 105 20.43 -8.88 -9.90
N GLN A 106 20.56 -7.99 -10.89
CA GLN A 106 21.69 -7.10 -11.07
C GLN A 106 21.28 -5.66 -10.75
N LYS A 107 21.95 -5.04 -9.76
CA LYS A 107 21.74 -3.62 -9.42
C LYS A 107 22.17 -2.71 -10.56
N GLN A 108 21.43 -1.64 -10.77
CA GLN A 108 21.81 -0.56 -11.68
C GLN A 108 23.05 0.18 -11.17
N GLU A 109 23.98 0.48 -12.08
CA GLU A 109 25.21 1.23 -11.75
C GLU A 109 24.90 2.67 -11.29
N GLN A 110 23.79 3.22 -11.77
CA GLN A 110 23.32 4.58 -11.51
C GLN A 110 22.60 4.70 -10.15
N ASN A 111 22.49 3.61 -9.39
CA ASN A 111 21.83 3.65 -8.08
C ASN A 111 22.55 4.61 -7.11
N PRO A 112 21.80 5.40 -6.32
CA PRO A 112 20.34 5.46 -6.24
C PRO A 112 19.73 6.20 -7.45
N ILE A 113 18.60 5.72 -7.94
CA ILE A 113 17.93 6.30 -9.11
C ILE A 113 16.82 7.30 -8.76
N PHE A 114 16.41 7.38 -7.48
CA PHE A 114 15.37 8.30 -7.05
C PHE A 114 15.52 8.75 -5.59
N GLN A 115 15.33 10.05 -5.35
CA GLN A 115 15.50 10.74 -4.07
C GLN A 115 14.75 12.09 -4.05
N PHE A 116 14.46 12.62 -2.86
CA PHE A 116 13.89 13.98 -2.72
C PHE A 116 14.89 15.10 -3.07
N GLY A 117 16.19 14.86 -2.87
CA GLY A 117 17.24 15.83 -3.13
C GLY A 117 17.49 16.85 -2.00
N ASP A 118 16.80 16.73 -0.86
CA ASP A 118 16.96 17.62 0.29
C ASP A 118 17.75 17.02 1.46
N ALA A 119 18.26 15.79 1.27
CA ALA A 119 19.01 15.01 2.26
C ALA A 119 18.29 14.79 3.61
N ARG A 120 16.96 14.93 3.66
CA ARG A 120 16.16 14.71 4.88
C ARG A 120 15.05 13.70 4.67
N HIS A 121 14.26 13.87 3.60
CA HIS A 121 13.11 13.02 3.36
C HIS A 121 13.53 11.67 2.80
N SER A 122 13.08 10.62 3.48
CA SER A 122 13.22 9.24 3.04
C SER A 122 12.11 8.87 2.07
N ILE A 123 12.43 8.07 1.05
CA ILE A 123 11.46 7.32 0.24
C ILE A 123 11.28 5.95 0.89
N LEU A 124 10.04 5.59 1.21
CA LEU A 124 9.68 4.35 1.89
C LEU A 124 8.53 3.66 1.16
N THR A 125 8.54 2.34 1.19
CA THR A 125 7.40 1.50 0.73
C THR A 125 6.81 1.94 -0.62
N PRO A 126 7.63 1.96 -1.69
CA PRO A 126 7.15 2.27 -3.02
C PRO A 126 6.14 1.22 -3.51
N THR A 127 5.08 1.65 -4.19
CA THR A 127 4.12 0.80 -4.89
C THR A 127 3.85 1.34 -6.28
N LEU A 128 3.91 0.45 -7.28
CA LEU A 128 3.45 0.76 -8.64
C LEU A 128 1.93 0.68 -8.73
N LEU A 129 1.37 1.40 -9.71
CA LEU A 129 0.00 1.18 -10.15
C LEU A 129 -0.16 -0.24 -10.72
N ARG A 130 -1.19 -0.95 -10.29
CA ARG A 130 -1.52 -2.27 -10.82
C ARG A 130 -2.97 -2.38 -11.26
N THR A 131 -3.20 -3.30 -12.19
CA THR A 131 -4.51 -3.90 -12.42
C THR A 131 -4.97 -4.69 -11.19
N PRO A 132 -6.26 -4.99 -11.02
CA PRO A 132 -6.74 -5.78 -9.88
C PRO A 132 -6.04 -7.14 -9.77
N GLU A 133 -5.68 -7.76 -10.89
CA GLU A 133 -5.01 -9.06 -10.97
C GLU A 133 -3.50 -8.97 -10.68
N GLY A 134 -2.98 -7.77 -10.41
CA GLY A 134 -1.59 -7.55 -9.99
C GLY A 134 -0.60 -7.23 -11.11
N ALA A 135 -1.03 -7.23 -12.37
CA ALA A 135 -0.16 -6.80 -13.47
C ALA A 135 0.13 -5.30 -13.39
N THR A 136 1.37 -4.90 -13.68
CA THR A 136 1.78 -3.49 -13.74
C THR A 136 0.93 -2.73 -14.75
N LEU A 137 0.43 -1.56 -14.34
CA LEU A 137 -0.40 -0.72 -15.19
C LEU A 137 0.31 0.60 -15.50
N ARG A 138 0.50 0.88 -16.79
CA ARG A 138 0.99 2.17 -17.28
C ARG A 138 -0.16 3.09 -17.65
N GLU A 139 0.02 4.38 -17.41
CA GLU A 139 -0.90 5.42 -17.86
C GLU A 139 -0.14 6.45 -18.68
N ASN A 140 -0.65 6.77 -19.88
CA ASN A 140 0.03 7.65 -20.83
C ASN A 140 1.48 7.20 -21.11
N ASN A 141 1.68 5.88 -21.21
CA ASN A 141 2.98 5.22 -21.37
C ASN A 141 3.97 5.41 -20.19
N GLN A 142 3.50 5.92 -19.05
CA GLN A 142 4.30 6.11 -17.84
C GLN A 142 3.96 5.05 -16.79
N LEU A 143 4.99 4.57 -16.09
CA LEU A 143 4.82 4.02 -14.75
C LEU A 143 4.36 5.15 -13.82
N ARG A 144 3.46 4.80 -12.90
CA ARG A 144 3.10 5.64 -11.76
C ARG A 144 3.46 4.91 -10.49
N LEU A 145 4.13 5.61 -9.60
CA LEU A 145 4.63 5.11 -8.34
C LEU A 145 4.11 6.00 -7.22
N TRP A 146 3.56 5.39 -6.18
CA TRP A 146 3.31 6.07 -4.92
C TRP A 146 4.25 5.53 -3.86
N PHE A 147 4.60 6.37 -2.89
CA PHE A 147 5.50 5.98 -1.81
C PHE A 147 5.16 6.77 -0.55
N SER A 148 5.43 6.16 0.60
CA SER A 148 5.43 6.87 1.88
C SER A 148 6.73 7.64 2.00
N ALA A 149 6.68 8.88 2.49
CA ALA A 149 7.84 9.70 2.77
C ALA A 149 7.80 10.22 4.19
N THR A 150 8.98 10.32 4.82
CA THR A 150 9.12 10.91 6.16
C THR A 150 10.50 11.52 6.31
N ASP A 151 10.56 12.62 7.07
CA ASP A 151 11.80 13.12 7.67
C ASP A 151 11.95 12.49 9.07
N PHE A 152 12.86 11.54 9.24
CA PHE A 152 13.09 10.89 10.54
C PHE A 152 13.75 11.81 11.58
N GLN A 153 14.26 12.97 11.17
CA GLN A 153 14.79 13.98 12.08
C GLN A 153 13.68 14.91 12.60
N ASN A 154 12.54 14.96 11.91
CA ASN A 154 11.37 15.67 12.39
C ASN A 154 10.74 14.89 13.56
N PRO A 155 10.56 15.49 14.76
CA PRO A 155 9.97 14.80 15.91
C PRO A 155 8.57 14.26 15.67
N THR A 156 7.81 14.79 14.70
CA THR A 156 6.50 14.25 14.35
C THR A 156 6.60 12.91 13.62
N GLY A 157 7.71 12.66 12.91
CA GLY A 157 7.88 11.48 12.07
C GLY A 157 6.74 11.28 11.07
N LEU A 158 6.17 12.38 10.57
CA LEU A 158 4.94 12.33 9.76
C LEU A 158 5.20 11.59 8.45
N HIS A 159 4.47 10.50 8.27
CA HIS A 159 4.44 9.75 7.01
C HIS A 159 3.44 10.40 6.05
N GLN A 160 3.91 10.79 4.86
CA GLN A 160 3.09 11.39 3.82
C GLN A 160 3.14 10.55 2.54
N LEU A 161 2.01 10.43 1.84
CA LEU A 161 1.95 9.81 0.52
C LEU A 161 2.38 10.82 -0.54
N HIS A 162 3.28 10.40 -1.42
CA HIS A 162 3.70 11.16 -2.60
C HIS A 162 3.65 10.29 -3.85
N GLU A 163 3.51 10.94 -5.02
CA GLU A 163 3.55 10.31 -6.34
C GLU A 163 4.83 10.68 -7.11
N ALA A 164 5.32 9.77 -7.94
CA ALA A 164 6.25 10.05 -9.04
C ALA A 164 5.90 9.22 -10.28
N THR A 165 6.37 9.67 -11.45
CA THR A 165 6.15 9.00 -12.74
C THR A 165 7.46 8.75 -13.47
N SER A 166 7.51 7.71 -14.31
CA SER A 166 8.69 7.37 -15.11
C SER A 166 8.33 6.57 -16.36
N ALA A 167 9.02 6.83 -17.47
CA ALA A 167 8.83 6.05 -18.70
C ALA A 167 9.62 4.74 -18.67
N ASP A 168 10.83 4.80 -18.12
CA ASP A 168 11.79 3.70 -18.15
C ASP A 168 12.00 3.05 -16.79
N GLY A 169 11.47 3.64 -15.70
CA GLY A 169 11.65 3.17 -14.34
C GLY A 169 13.04 3.44 -13.76
N ILE A 170 13.83 4.29 -14.41
CA ILE A 170 15.16 4.72 -13.98
C ILE A 170 15.12 6.23 -13.75
N HIS A 171 14.61 6.99 -14.71
CA HIS A 171 14.48 8.43 -14.62
C HIS A 171 13.08 8.79 -14.13
N TRP A 172 12.98 9.13 -12.84
CA TRP A 172 11.73 9.50 -12.20
C TRP A 172 11.53 11.02 -12.19
N SER A 173 10.27 11.45 -12.31
CA SER A 173 9.90 12.83 -12.01
C SER A 173 10.25 13.18 -10.56
N LYS A 174 10.37 14.47 -10.25
CA LYS A 174 10.43 14.91 -8.84
C LYS A 174 9.20 14.38 -8.08
N PRO A 175 9.33 14.10 -6.76
CA PRO A 175 8.17 13.84 -5.91
C PRO A 175 7.09 14.92 -6.10
N GLY A 176 5.85 14.47 -6.30
CA GLY A 176 4.68 15.35 -6.25
C GLY A 176 4.47 15.95 -4.86
N PRO A 177 3.51 16.87 -4.72
CA PRO A 177 3.09 17.35 -3.40
C PRO A 177 2.60 16.19 -2.52
N ALA A 178 2.58 16.38 -1.21
CA ALA A 178 1.96 15.43 -0.29
C ALA A 178 0.46 15.29 -0.60
N GLU A 179 0.00 14.06 -0.80
CA GLU A 179 -1.37 13.74 -1.20
C GLU A 179 -2.25 13.31 -0.02
N LEU A 180 -1.65 12.64 0.96
CA LEU A 180 -2.32 12.14 2.16
C LEU A 180 -1.34 11.97 3.31
N GLU A 181 -1.79 12.20 4.54
CA GLU A 181 -0.98 12.03 5.76
C GLU A 181 -1.24 10.68 6.42
N HIS A 182 -0.29 10.25 7.26
CA HIS A 182 -0.31 9.00 8.02
C HIS A 182 -0.37 7.72 7.16
N VAL A 183 0.13 7.78 5.93
CA VAL A 183 0.15 6.64 5.00
C VAL A 183 1.47 5.91 5.04
N TYR A 184 1.44 4.63 5.43
CA TYR A 184 2.58 3.72 5.32
C TYR A 184 2.21 2.47 4.52
N ALA A 185 3.18 1.94 3.76
CA ALA A 185 3.04 0.71 2.98
C ALA A 185 1.75 0.62 2.13
N PRO A 186 1.50 1.58 1.21
CA PRO A 186 0.32 1.52 0.36
C PRO A 186 0.42 0.38 -0.66
N THR A 187 -0.72 -0.23 -0.99
CA THR A 187 -0.97 -0.98 -2.22
C THR A 187 -2.04 -0.25 -3.01
N ILE A 188 -1.80 -0.02 -4.30
CA ILE A 188 -2.72 0.73 -5.16
C ILE A 188 -3.10 -0.07 -6.40
N LEU A 189 -4.41 -0.29 -6.56
CA LEU A 189 -5.02 -0.94 -7.71
C LEU A 189 -5.91 0.04 -8.47
N LYS A 190 -6.06 -0.17 -9.78
CA LYS A 190 -7.01 0.58 -10.59
C LYS A 190 -8.07 -0.33 -11.22
N THR A 191 -9.34 0.01 -11.02
CA THR A 191 -10.48 -0.67 -11.65
C THR A 191 -11.33 0.35 -12.41
N GLY A 192 -11.35 0.26 -13.73
CA GLY A 192 -12.01 1.25 -14.58
C GLY A 192 -11.46 2.66 -14.37
N ARG A 193 -12.28 3.57 -13.84
CA ARG A 193 -11.88 4.96 -13.54
C ARG A 193 -11.44 5.21 -12.10
N HIS A 194 -11.52 4.21 -11.23
CA HIS A 194 -11.24 4.38 -9.80
C HIS A 194 -9.88 3.79 -9.44
N TYR A 195 -9.12 4.56 -8.67
CA TYR A 195 -7.99 4.07 -7.89
C TYR A 195 -8.50 3.65 -6.53
N GLN A 196 -7.97 2.54 -6.04
CA GLN A 196 -8.21 2.04 -4.70
C GLN A 196 -6.86 1.83 -4.03
N MET A 197 -6.73 2.35 -2.82
CA MET A 197 -5.52 2.23 -2.01
C MET A 197 -5.86 1.52 -0.71
N TRP A 198 -5.06 0.53 -0.36
CA TRP A 198 -5.02 -0.05 0.99
C TRP A 198 -3.69 0.34 1.62
N PHE A 199 -3.72 0.83 2.85
CA PHE A 199 -2.51 1.33 3.49
C PHE A 199 -2.55 1.11 5.00
N THR A 200 -1.37 1.00 5.60
CA THR A 200 -1.22 1.03 7.06
C THR A 200 -1.36 2.48 7.53
N ASP A 201 -2.38 2.75 8.34
CA ASP A 201 -2.56 4.03 9.03
C ASP A 201 -1.67 4.07 10.27
N VAL A 202 -0.74 5.02 10.29
CA VAL A 202 0.24 5.21 11.37
C VAL A 202 -0.08 6.40 12.28
N SER A 203 -1.29 6.96 12.18
CA SER A 203 -1.72 8.11 12.99
C SER A 203 -1.87 7.80 14.48
N LYS A 204 -2.16 6.54 14.82
CA LYS A 204 -2.40 6.09 16.20
C LYS A 204 -2.08 4.60 16.36
N ASP A 205 -1.48 4.22 17.50
CA ASP A 205 -1.36 2.82 17.91
C ASP A 205 -2.69 2.30 18.55
N PRO A 206 -3.13 1.06 18.27
CA PRO A 206 -2.52 0.11 17.34
C PRO A 206 -2.74 0.53 15.88
N TRP A 207 -1.74 0.29 15.04
CA TRP A 207 -1.85 0.57 13.60
C TRP A 207 -2.86 -0.37 12.95
N CYS A 208 -3.70 0.18 12.09
CA CYS A 208 -4.72 -0.56 11.34
C CYS A 208 -4.51 -0.41 9.82
N ILE A 209 -5.19 -1.24 9.04
CA ILE A 209 -5.25 -1.06 7.59
C ILE A 209 -6.50 -0.27 7.25
N LYS A 210 -6.33 0.80 6.47
CA LYS A 210 -7.42 1.61 5.92
C LYS A 210 -7.48 1.51 4.41
N HIS A 211 -8.63 1.92 3.88
CA HIS A 211 -8.87 2.03 2.44
C HIS A 211 -9.09 3.49 2.03
N ALA A 212 -8.71 3.82 0.81
CA ALA A 212 -9.03 5.11 0.20
C ALA A 212 -9.35 4.94 -1.28
N THR A 213 -10.17 5.86 -1.81
CA THR A 213 -10.54 5.91 -3.23
C THR A 213 -10.14 7.23 -3.86
N SER A 214 -9.79 7.20 -5.14
CA SER A 214 -9.52 8.39 -5.94
C SER A 214 -10.00 8.22 -7.39
N LEU A 215 -10.29 9.32 -8.07
CA LEU A 215 -10.58 9.36 -9.51
C LEU A 215 -9.39 9.80 -10.36
N ASP A 216 -8.43 10.51 -9.77
CA ASP A 216 -7.23 11.03 -10.44
C ASP A 216 -5.93 10.41 -9.89
N GLY A 217 -6.02 9.68 -8.78
CA GLY A 217 -4.88 9.10 -8.07
C GLY A 217 -4.08 10.16 -7.31
N LYS A 218 -4.67 11.32 -7.01
CA LYS A 218 -4.03 12.45 -6.31
C LYS A 218 -4.87 12.96 -5.15
N GLN A 219 -6.18 13.06 -5.35
CA GLN A 219 -7.13 13.42 -4.31
C GLN A 219 -7.78 12.16 -3.76
N TRP A 220 -7.49 11.84 -2.51
CA TRP A 220 -7.89 10.59 -1.87
C TRP A 220 -9.01 10.81 -0.86
N ARG A 221 -10.07 9.99 -0.95
CA ARG A 221 -11.11 9.90 0.07
C ARG A 221 -10.94 8.62 0.85
N VAL A 222 -10.53 8.75 2.11
CA VAL A 222 -10.33 7.66 3.06
C VAL A 222 -11.68 7.15 3.58
N THR A 223 -11.83 5.84 3.74
CA THR A 223 -13.00 5.25 4.39
C THR A 223 -13.01 5.58 5.88
N PRO A 224 -14.17 5.85 6.50
CA PRO A 224 -14.24 6.17 7.93
C PRO A 224 -13.72 5.02 8.79
N ASP A 225 -14.18 3.80 8.47
CA ASP A 225 -13.82 2.60 9.20
C ASP A 225 -12.60 1.91 8.58
N PRO A 226 -11.71 1.34 9.41
CA PRO A 226 -10.62 0.51 8.93
C PRO A 226 -11.14 -0.79 8.32
N VAL A 227 -10.36 -1.33 7.38
CA VAL A 227 -10.69 -2.60 6.72
C VAL A 227 -10.11 -3.81 7.44
N LEU A 228 -9.04 -3.60 8.23
CA LEU A 228 -8.45 -4.64 9.08
C LEU A 228 -7.86 -3.97 10.32
N GLU A 229 -8.21 -4.51 11.48
CA GLU A 229 -7.72 -4.09 12.79
C GLU A 229 -7.10 -5.28 13.51
N VAL A 230 -6.29 -4.99 14.54
CA VAL A 230 -5.79 -6.01 15.45
C VAL A 230 -6.97 -6.52 16.30
N ASP A 231 -7.40 -7.75 16.05
CA ASP A 231 -8.56 -8.36 16.68
C ASP A 231 -8.29 -9.77 17.25
N GLN A 232 -7.10 -10.32 17.01
CA GLN A 232 -6.71 -11.64 17.49
C GLN A 232 -5.52 -11.61 18.44
N ALA A 233 -5.49 -12.57 19.38
CA ALA A 233 -4.46 -12.64 20.42
C ALA A 233 -3.02 -12.85 19.89
N TRP A 234 -2.87 -13.38 18.66
CA TRP A 234 -1.55 -13.57 18.03
C TRP A 234 -1.06 -12.32 17.31
N GLU A 235 -1.93 -11.35 17.03
CA GLU A 235 -1.60 -10.10 16.36
C GLU A 235 -0.97 -9.13 17.39
N ALA A 236 0.36 -9.11 17.44
CA ALA A 236 1.13 -8.40 18.46
C ALA A 236 1.20 -6.88 18.26
N GLY A 237 0.05 -6.21 18.10
CA GLY A 237 -0.12 -4.76 18.25
C GLY A 237 -0.01 -3.89 16.99
N ARG A 238 0.43 -4.43 15.84
CA ARG A 238 0.50 -3.68 14.57
C ARG A 238 0.31 -4.56 13.34
N LEU A 239 -0.35 -4.00 12.33
CA LEU A 239 -0.49 -4.60 10.99
C LEU A 239 0.39 -3.84 9.98
N PHE A 240 1.08 -4.56 9.09
CA PHE A 240 2.02 -3.97 8.14
C PHE A 240 1.88 -4.55 6.73
N TYR A 241 2.28 -3.77 5.72
CA TYR A 241 2.47 -4.18 4.33
C TYR A 241 1.24 -4.88 3.69
N PRO A 242 0.06 -4.24 3.69
CA PRO A 242 -1.09 -4.80 3.00
C PRO A 242 -0.73 -5.01 1.52
N THR A 243 -1.01 -6.21 1.01
CA THR A 243 -0.99 -6.53 -0.42
C THR A 243 -2.38 -7.00 -0.80
N VAL A 244 -2.93 -6.41 -1.86
CA VAL A 244 -4.28 -6.71 -2.34
C VAL A 244 -4.19 -7.10 -3.81
N LEU A 245 -4.87 -8.19 -4.14
CA LEU A 245 -5.08 -8.69 -5.48
C LEU A 245 -6.54 -9.13 -5.59
N LYS A 246 -7.09 -9.07 -6.79
CA LYS A 246 -8.39 -9.60 -7.14
C LYS A 246 -8.19 -10.87 -7.95
N ILE A 247 -8.86 -11.95 -7.57
CA ILE A 247 -8.72 -13.25 -8.22
C ILE A 247 -10.08 -13.64 -8.79
N ASP A 248 -10.17 -13.78 -10.11
CA ASP A 248 -11.41 -14.17 -10.80
C ASP A 248 -12.63 -13.31 -10.39
N ASP A 249 -12.42 -11.99 -10.35
CA ASP A 249 -13.41 -11.01 -9.91
C ASP A 249 -13.85 -11.08 -8.43
N VAL A 250 -13.13 -11.83 -7.59
CA VAL A 250 -13.30 -11.92 -6.14
C VAL A 250 -12.22 -11.14 -5.39
#